data_AF-A0A632F7R1-F1
#
_entry.id   AF-A0A632F7R1-F1
#
_cell.length_a   1.000
_cell.length_b   1.000
_cell.length_c   1.000
_cell.angle_alpha   90.00
_cell.angle_beta   90.00
_cell.angle_gamma   90.00
#
_symmetry.space_group_name_H-M   'P 1'
#
loop_
_entity.id
_entity.type
_entity.pdbx_description
1 polymer ?
#
loop_
_entity_poly.entity_id
_entity_poly.type
_entity_poly.pdbx_seq_one_letter_code
_entity_poly.pdbx_strand_id
1 'polypeptide(L)' 'LIHYTGATKPWHAWANYPSVIYYKNARLNSPWKDFPAKDARTIVEFKKRYKHLLVQGHYFKGLLAGSAYLYRKLFHK' A
#
# COMPACT_ATOMS: atom_id res chain seq x y z
N LEU A 1 13.29 -5.23 17.68
CA LEU A 1 12.27 -5.84 16.79
C LEU A 1 11.28 -4.75 16.37
N ILE A 2 10.99 -4.57 15.08
CA ILE A 2 9.96 -3.61 14.61
C ILE A 2 8.66 -4.37 14.35
N HIS A 3 7.56 -3.94 14.98
CA HIS A 3 6.23 -4.50 14.73
C HIS A 3 5.39 -3.54 13.89
N TYR A 4 5.13 -3.91 12.63
CA TYR A 4 4.29 -3.13 11.71
C TYR A 4 2.80 -3.40 11.99
N THR A 5 2.16 -2.55 12.79
CA THR A 5 0.75 -2.64 13.15
C THR A 5 -0.18 -1.98 12.11
N GLY A 6 -1.49 -2.22 12.21
CA GLY A 6 -2.48 -1.61 11.32
C GLY A 6 -2.53 -2.20 9.90
N ALA A 7 -3.32 -1.57 9.04
CA ALA A 7 -3.62 -2.06 7.68
C ALA A 7 -2.54 -1.73 6.64
N THR A 8 -1.70 -0.71 6.87
CA THR A 8 -0.65 -0.29 5.93
C THR A 8 0.66 -0.99 6.22
N LYS A 9 0.90 -2.12 5.57
CA LYS A 9 2.13 -2.90 5.73
C LYS A 9 3.25 -2.40 4.82
N PRO A 10 4.54 -2.54 5.20
CA PRO A 10 5.66 -2.00 4.43
C PRO A 10 5.91 -2.76 3.12
N TRP A 11 5.36 -3.97 2.97
CA TRP A 11 5.36 -4.72 1.71
C TRP A 11 4.29 -4.27 0.71
N HIS A 12 3.43 -3.29 1.06
CA HIS A 12 2.48 -2.72 0.12
C HIS A 12 3.16 -1.74 -0.84
N ALA A 13 2.78 -1.78 -2.11
CA ALA A 13 3.36 -0.93 -3.15
C ALA A 13 3.17 0.58 -2.91
N TRP A 14 2.14 0.96 -2.15
CA TRP A 14 1.78 2.34 -1.82
C TRP A 14 2.26 2.78 -0.43
N ALA A 15 2.96 1.92 0.31
CA ALA A 15 3.47 2.24 1.63
C ALA A 15 4.65 3.23 1.54
N ASN A 16 4.44 4.43 2.07
CA ASN A 16 5.48 5.43 2.24
C ASN A 16 5.31 6.09 3.62
N TYR A 17 6.11 5.65 4.59
CA TYR A 17 6.22 6.22 5.92
C TYR A 17 7.63 5.91 6.47
N PRO A 18 8.15 6.67 7.45
CA PRO A 18 9.58 6.64 7.80
C PRO A 18 10.12 5.25 8.12
N SER A 19 9.39 4.43 8.88
CA SER A 19 9.85 3.09 9.27
C SER A 19 9.78 2.02 8.17
N VAL A 20 9.27 2.35 6.97
CA VAL A 20 9.32 1.45 5.80
C VAL A 20 10.77 1.19 5.34
N ILE A 21 11.69 2.14 5.61
CA ILE A 21 13.10 2.02 5.19
C ILE A 21 13.76 0.73 5.68
N TYR A 22 13.47 0.31 6.92
CA TYR A 22 14.06 -0.90 7.51
C TYR A 22 13.60 -2.16 6.78
N TYR A 23 12.31 -2.24 6.45
CA TYR A 23 11.77 -3.35 5.65
C TYR A 23 12.32 -3.34 4.22
N LYS A 24 12.42 -2.16 3.57
CA LYS A 24 12.96 -2.05 2.21
C LYS A 24 14.42 -2.51 2.16
N ASN A 25 15.24 -2.07 3.11
CA ASN A 25 16.64 -2.49 3.21
C ASN A 25 16.76 -4.00 3.45
N ALA A 26 15.97 -4.56 4.37
CA ALA A 26 15.96 -6.00 4.60
C ALA A 26 15.52 -6.79 3.36
N ARG A 27 14.49 -6.32 2.65
CA ARG A 27 14.00 -6.93 1.42
C ARG A 27 15.05 -6.92 0.30
N LEU A 28 15.72 -5.79 0.08
CA LEU A 28 16.76 -5.64 -0.94
C LEU A 28 17.92 -6.63 -0.74
N ASN A 29 18.22 -6.98 0.52
CA ASN A 29 19.27 -7.92 0.91
C ASN A 29 18.76 -9.37 1.09
N SER A 30 17.52 -9.64 0.70
CA SER A 30 16.91 -10.97 0.82
C SER A 30 16.72 -11.62 -0.56
N PRO A 31 16.47 -12.94 -0.63
CA PRO A 31 16.07 -13.61 -1.87
C PRO A 31 14.78 -13.06 -2.51
N TRP A 32 14.01 -12.26 -1.75
CA TRP A 32 12.73 -11.70 -2.18
C TRP A 32 12.84 -10.30 -2.80
N LYS A 33 14.05 -9.84 -3.09
CA LYS A 33 14.31 -8.51 -3.64
C LYS A 33 13.58 -8.28 -4.98
N ASP A 34 13.49 -9.31 -5.81
CA ASP A 34 12.94 -9.23 -7.17
C ASP A 34 11.43 -9.51 -7.23
N PHE A 35 10.84 -9.97 -6.13
CA PHE A 35 9.38 -10.15 -6.06
C PHE A 35 8.70 -8.77 -6.09
N PRO A 36 7.50 -8.64 -6.68
CA PRO A 36 6.77 -7.36 -6.67
C PRO A 36 6.20 -7.03 -5.29
N ALA A 37 6.01 -5.74 -4.99
CA ALA A 37 5.29 -5.32 -3.79
C ALA A 37 3.80 -5.68 -3.90
N LYS A 38 3.15 -5.97 -2.76
CA LYS A 38 1.74 -6.37 -2.74
C LYS A 38 0.86 -5.15 -3.02
N ASP A 39 -0.12 -5.31 -3.91
CA ASP A 39 -1.17 -4.32 -4.09
C ASP A 39 -2.33 -4.55 -3.09
N ALA A 40 -3.26 -3.60 -3.00
CA ALA A 40 -4.44 -3.68 -2.15
C ALA A 40 -5.38 -4.82 -2.56
N ARG A 41 -5.84 -5.61 -1.59
CA ARG A 41 -6.74 -6.75 -1.78
C ARG A 41 -8.03 -6.61 -0.99
N THR A 42 -7.96 -6.11 0.23
CA THR A 42 -9.13 -5.92 1.11
C THR A 42 -9.73 -4.53 0.96
N ILE A 43 -11.03 -4.37 1.22
CA ILE A 43 -11.68 -3.05 1.14
C ILE A 43 -11.03 -1.99 2.03
N VAL A 44 -10.48 -2.43 3.18
CA VAL A 44 -9.71 -1.58 4.10
C VAL A 44 -8.41 -1.13 3.44
N GLU A 45 -7.67 -2.03 2.78
CA GLU A 45 -6.46 -1.69 2.03
C GLU A 45 -6.75 -0.78 0.84
N PHE A 46 -7.83 -1.01 0.09
CA PHE A 46 -8.25 -0.11 -1.00
C PHE A 46 -8.48 1.31 -0.47
N LYS A 47 -9.21 1.44 0.64
CA LYS A 47 -9.45 2.72 1.31
C LYS A 47 -8.16 3.41 1.74
N LYS A 48 -7.21 2.65 2.30
CA LYS A 48 -5.93 3.21 2.75
C LYS A 48 -5.03 3.59 1.58
N ARG A 49 -4.96 2.77 0.52
CA ARG A 49 -4.16 3.01 -0.69
C ARG A 49 -4.47 4.36 -1.33
N TYR A 50 -5.74 4.61 -1.67
CA TYR A 50 -6.06 5.85 -2.39
C TYR A 50 -5.77 7.08 -1.51
N LYS A 51 -6.08 7.04 -0.21
CA LYS A 51 -5.76 8.12 0.73
C LYS A 51 -4.27 8.38 0.83
N HIS A 52 -3.45 7.33 0.92
CA HIS A 52 -2.00 7.47 0.95
C HIS A 52 -1.46 8.10 -0.33
N LEU A 53 -1.93 7.65 -1.50
CA LEU A 53 -1.52 8.22 -2.78
C LEU A 53 -1.87 9.72 -2.88
N LEU A 54 -3.06 10.12 -2.41
CA LEU A 54 -3.44 11.54 -2.36
C LEU A 54 -2.57 12.36 -1.41
N VAL A 55 -2.29 11.85 -0.20
CA VAL A 55 -1.40 12.51 0.79
C VAL A 55 0.04 12.61 0.28
N GLN A 56 0.50 11.63 -0.52
CA GLN A 56 1.82 11.62 -1.15
C GLN A 56 1.89 12.52 -2.40
N GLY A 57 0.83 13.23 -2.77
CA GLY A 57 0.79 14.09 -3.97
C GLY A 57 0.63 13.33 -5.30
N HIS A 58 0.42 12.01 -5.26
CA HIS A 58 0.18 11.20 -6.45
C HIS A 58 -1.29 11.28 -6.88
N TYR A 59 -1.79 12.48 -7.21
CA TYR A 59 -3.21 12.74 -7.43
C TYR A 59 -3.85 11.86 -8.50
N PHE A 60 -3.22 11.72 -9.67
CA PHE A 60 -3.76 10.87 -10.75
C PHE A 60 -3.93 9.41 -10.30
N LYS A 61 -2.88 8.83 -9.70
CA LYS A 61 -2.93 7.46 -9.15
C LYS A 61 -3.92 7.36 -7.98
N GLY A 62 -4.03 8.40 -7.16
CA GLY A 62 -4.96 8.49 -6.04
C GLY A 62 -6.42 8.52 -6.50
N LEU A 63 -6.74 9.26 -7.56
CA LEU A 63 -8.07 9.28 -8.18
C LEU A 63 -8.43 7.91 -8.77
N LEU A 64 -7.54 7.30 -9.56
CA LEU A 64 -7.75 5.95 -10.10
C LEU A 64 -7.96 4.91 -8.97
N ALA A 65 -7.13 4.96 -7.93
CA ALA A 65 -7.27 4.09 -6.77
C ALA A 65 -8.56 4.35 -5.98
N GLY A 66 -9.03 5.60 -5.95
CA GLY A 66 -10.29 6.01 -5.34
C GLY A 66 -11.50 5.45 -6.10
N SER A 67 -11.49 5.52 -7.43
CA SER A 67 -12.50 4.88 -8.28
C SER A 67 -12.53 3.37 -8.08
N ALA A 68 -11.36 2.71 -8.00
CA ALA A 68 -11.27 1.29 -7.70
C ALA A 68 -11.83 0.94 -6.30
N TYR A 69 -11.60 1.80 -5.30
CA TYR A 69 -12.20 1.66 -3.98
C TYR A 69 -13.73 1.77 -4.02
N LEU A 70 -14.28 2.78 -4.72
CA LEU A 70 -15.73 2.98 -4.86
C LEU A 70 -16.38 1.80 -5.59
N TYR A 71 -15.78 1.34 -6.69
CA TYR A 71 -16.22 0.16 -7.40
C TYR A 71 -16.28 -1.07 -6.48
N ARG A 72 -15.19 -1.35 -5.75
CA ARG A 72 -15.14 -2.46 -4.79
C ARG A 72 -16.17 -2.30 -3.68
N LYS A 73 -16.40 -1.09 -3.18
CA LYS A 73 -17.36 -0.80 -2.11
C LYS A 73 -18.81 -1.02 -2.56
N LEU A 74 -19.14 -0.70 -3.80
CA LEU A 74 -20.50 -0.76 -4.32
C LEU A 74 -20.86 -2.15 -4.87
N PHE A 75 -19.91 -2.83 -5.51
CA PHE A 75 -20.17 -4.07 -6.27
C PHE A 75 -19.56 -5.33 -5.66
N HIS A 76 -18.84 -5.24 -4.55
CA HIS A 76 -18.24 -6.39 -3.88
C HIS A 76 -18.70 -6.45 -2.42
N LYS A 77 -19.68 -7.33 -2.14
CA LYS A 77 -19.99 -7.80 -0.79
C LYS A 77 -18.91 -8.76 -0.31
#